data_AF-A0A968I5W9-F1
#
_entry.id   AF-A0A968I5W9-F1
#
_cell.length_a   1.000
_cell.length_b   1.000
_cell.length_c   1.000
_cell.angle_alpha   90.00
_cell.angle_beta   90.00
_cell.angle_gamma   90.00
#
_symmetry.space_group_name_H-M   'P 1'
#
loop_
_entity.id
_entity.type
_entity.pdbx_description
1 polymer ?
#
loop_
_entity_poly.entity_id
_entity_poly.type
_entity_poly.pdbx_seq_one_letter_code
_entity_poly.pdbx_strand_id
1 'polypeptide(L)' 'MFEYDARNRLTKRTDPLGKFELFEYDTNDNTTKYTDKKGRSSR' A
#
# COMPACT_ATOMS: atom_id res chain seq x y z
N MET A 1 -8.41 -7.34 4.25
CA MET A 1 -8.73 -7.12 2.83
C MET A 1 -7.51 -6.59 2.11
N PHE A 2 -7.26 -7.06 0.89
CA PHE A 2 -6.14 -6.63 0.06
C PHE A 2 -6.71 -6.02 -1.22
N GLU A 3 -6.19 -4.88 -1.63
CA GLU A 3 -6.54 -4.20 -2.88
C GLU A 3 -5.31 -4.15 -3.76
N TYR A 4 -5.52 -4.34 -5.06
CA TYR A 4 -4.45 -4.43 -6.04
C TYR A 4 -4.70 -3.45 -7.18
N ASP A 5 -3.63 -2.96 -7.80
CA ASP A 5 -3.73 -2.18 -9.03
C ASP A 5 -3.91 -3.07 -10.27
N ALA A 6 -4.02 -2.44 -11.44
CA ALA A 6 -4.17 -3.13 -12.72
C ALA A 6 -2.97 -4.02 -13.11
N ARG A 7 -1.81 -3.86 -12.43
CA ARG A 7 -0.63 -4.72 -12.60
C ARG A 7 -0.56 -5.81 -11.53
N ASN A 8 -1.64 -6.02 -10.77
CA ASN A 8 -1.74 -7.01 -9.71
C ASN A 8 -0.77 -6.75 -8.54
N ARG A 9 -0.45 -5.48 -8.27
CA ARG A 9 0.45 -5.06 -7.17
C ARG A 9 -0.37 -4.54 -6.01
N LEU A 10 0.03 -4.90 -4.79
CA LEU A 10 -0.74 -4.61 -3.57
C LEU A 10 -0.73 -3.11 -3.28
N THR A 11 -1.84 -2.40 -3.47
CA THR A 11 -1.94 -0.95 -3.18
C THR A 11 -2.45 -0.66 -1.79
N LYS A 12 -3.25 -1.55 -1.21
CA LYS A 12 -3.78 -1.38 0.14
C LYS A 12 -3.97 -2.70 0.84
N ARG A 13 -3.58 -2.74 2.11
CA ARG A 13 -3.80 -3.88 3.00
C ARG A 13 -4.56 -3.39 4.22
N THR A 14 -5.74 -3.96 4.48
CA THR A 14 -6.54 -3.67 5.68
C THR A 14 -6.57 -4.91 6.56
N ASP A 15 -6.16 -4.78 7.81
CA ASP A 15 -6.21 -5.84 8.82
C ASP A 15 -7.64 -6.06 9.35
N PRO A 16 -7.92 -7.21 9.97
CA PRO A 16 -9.20 -7.48 10.65
C PRO A 16 -9.55 -6.45 11.74
N LEU A 17 -8.54 -5.77 12.28
CA LEU A 17 -8.70 -4.71 13.29
C LEU A 17 -9.04 -3.33 12.69
N GLY A 18 -9.27 -3.24 11.37
CA GLY A 18 -9.61 -2.00 10.66
C GLY A 18 -8.42 -1.07 10.38
N LYS A 19 -7.20 -1.44 10.79
CA LYS A 19 -5.98 -0.72 10.42
C LYS A 19 -5.62 -1.01 8.96
N PHE A 20 -5.04 -0.03 8.26
CA PHE A 20 -4.63 -0.22 6.88
C PHE A 20 -3.24 0.32 6.57
N GLU A 21 -2.60 -0.28 5.57
CA GLU A 21 -1.35 0.15 4.96
C GLU A 21 -1.61 0.49 3.50
N LEU A 22 -0.87 1.47 2.99
CA LEU A 22 -0.92 1.89 1.59
C LEU A 22 0.45 1.75 0.95
N PHE A 23 0.45 1.34 -0.31
CA PHE A 23 1.65 1.22 -1.12
C PHE A 23 1.38 1.92 -2.46
N GLU A 24 2.30 2.80 -2.84
CA GLU A 24 2.30 3.46 -4.15
C GLU A 24 3.55 3.01 -4.90
N TYR A 25 3.37 2.75 -6.19
CA TYR A 25 4.43 2.23 -7.05
C TYR A 25 4.62 3.14 -8.27
N ASP A 26 5.86 3.26 -8.75
CA ASP A 26 6.14 3.84 -10.04
C ASP A 26 5.79 2.86 -11.20
N THR A 27 6.06 3.31 -12.42
CA THR A 27 5.89 2.51 -13.64
C THR A 27 6.89 1.35 -13.77
N ASN A 28 7.96 1.36 -12.99
CA ASN A 28 9.06 0.40 -12.98
C ASN A 28 8.97 -0.60 -11.80
N ASP A 29 7.82 -0.65 -11.11
CA ASP A 29 7.58 -1.52 -9.95
C ASP A 29 8.26 -1.13 -8.64
N ASN A 30 8.89 0.03 -8.58
CA ASN A 30 9.48 0.50 -7.33
C ASN A 30 8.42 1.13 -6.44
N THR A 31 8.44 0.80 -5.15
CA THR A 31 7.58 1.47 -4.17
C THR A 31 8.07 2.90 -3.98
N THR A 32 7.27 3.88 -4.37
CA THR A 32 7.56 5.32 -4.23
C THR A 32 6.98 5.92 -2.98
N LYS A 33 6.02 5.25 -2.35
CA LYS A 33 5.46 5.67 -1.07
C LYS A 33 4.89 4.47 -0.33
N TYR A 34 5.16 4.42 0.95
CA TYR A 34 4.60 3.43 1.86
C TYR A 34 3.99 4.15 3.06
N THR A 35 2.71 3.91 3.34
CA THR A 35 2.04 4.40 4.54
C THR A 35 1.75 3.23 5.46
N ASP A 36 2.29 3.29 6.68
CA ASP A 36 2.11 2.23 7.67
C ASP A 36 0.75 2.34 8.39
N LYS A 37 0.40 1.30 9.16
CA LYS A 37 -0.83 1.19 9.97
C LYS A 37 -1.04 2.34 10.97
N LYS A 38 0.02 3.08 11.32
CA LYS A 38 0.01 4.25 12.21
C LYS A 38 -0.10 5.58 11.45
N GLY A 39 -0.24 5.53 10.12
CA GLY A 39 -0.36 6.72 9.27
C GLY A 39 0.96 7.42 8.98
N ARG A 40 2.13 6.82 9.25
CA ARG A 40 3.41 7.39 8.87
C ARG A 40 3.71 6.98 7.44
N SER A 41 4.00 7.95 6.61
CA SER A 41 4.38 7.75 5.22
C SER A 41 5.87 7.95 5.02
N SER A 42 6.53 6.99 4.38
CA SER A 42 7.87 7.14 3.83
C SER A 42 7.78 7.26 2.31
N ARG A 43 8.59 8.13 1.71
CA ARG A 43 8.72 8.29 0.26
C ARG A 43 10.09 7.78 -0.19
#